data_AF-A0A9E3WCV5-F1
#
_entry.id   AF-A0A9E3WCV5-F1
#
_cell.length_a   1.000
_cell.length_b   1.000
_cell.length_c   1.000
_cell.angle_alpha   90.00
_cell.angle_beta   90.00
_cell.angle_gamma   90.00
#
_symmetry.space_group_name_H-M   'P 1'
#
loop_
_entity.id
_entity.type
_entity.pdbx_description
1 polymer ?
#
loop_
_entity_poly.entity_id
_entity_poly.type
_entity_poly.pdbx_seq_one_letter_code
_entity_poly.pdbx_strand_id
1 'polypeptide(L)'
;MAVLADKLKASAGQIARQMKRVIRIFQPEPVFKWHREMLRRQWAFNKRGRRGRPRTDKVLDRLVVRLARGNGWGNGKTEGELLNLGYRISDETVGSFLRRHTIALSHWLKENSEVQLVHE
;
A
#
# COMPACT_ATOMS: atom_id res chain seq x y z
N MET A 1 -34.54 -8.77 -6.89
CA MET A 1 -33.73 -8.93 -5.66
C MET A 1 -34.41 -9.78 -4.57
N ALA A 2 -35.74 -9.73 -4.40
CA ALA A 2 -36.45 -10.48 -3.34
C ALA A 2 -36.35 -12.01 -3.45
N VAL A 3 -36.55 -12.57 -4.66
CA VAL A 3 -36.48 -14.03 -4.89
C VAL A 3 -35.07 -14.59 -4.61
N LEU A 4 -34.03 -13.83 -4.93
CA LEU A 4 -32.64 -14.22 -4.65
C LEU A 4 -32.36 -14.22 -3.14
N ALA A 5 -32.91 -13.24 -2.41
CA ALA A 5 -32.81 -13.14 -0.97
C ALA A 5 -33.54 -14.28 -0.25
N ASP A 6 -34.73 -14.66 -0.71
CA ASP A 6 -35.48 -15.81 -0.18
C ASP A 6 -34.74 -17.13 -0.42
N LYS A 7 -34.14 -17.30 -1.60
CA LYS A 7 -33.34 -18.49 -1.92
C LYS A 7 -32.07 -18.57 -1.05
N LEU A 8 -31.44 -17.43 -0.78
CA LEU A 8 -30.31 -17.31 0.17
C LEU A 8 -30.73 -17.65 1.59
N LYS A 9 -31.87 -17.14 2.04
CA LYS A 9 -32.42 -17.38 3.39
C LYS A 9 -32.83 -18.83 3.59
N ALA A 10 -33.44 -19.45 2.57
CA ALA A 10 -33.80 -20.86 2.56
C ALA A 10 -32.55 -21.77 2.63
N SER A 11 -31.51 -21.45 1.84
CA SER A 11 -30.25 -22.19 1.84
C SER A 11 -29.52 -22.07 3.19
N ALA A 12 -29.44 -20.87 3.75
CA ALA A 12 -28.85 -20.65 5.08
C ALA A 12 -29.61 -21.42 6.18
N GLY A 13 -30.94 -21.46 6.11
CA GLY A 13 -31.77 -22.23 7.04
C GLY A 13 -31.59 -23.75 6.91
N GLN A 14 -31.26 -24.26 5.72
CA GLN A 14 -30.97 -25.67 5.50
C GLN A 14 -29.61 -26.07 6.07
N ILE A 15 -28.58 -25.25 5.88
CA ILE A 15 -27.24 -25.44 6.47
C ILE A 15 -27.31 -25.45 7.99
N ALA A 16 -28.05 -24.50 8.60
CA ALA A 16 -28.22 -24.45 10.04
C ALA A 16 -28.89 -25.70 10.62
N ARG A 17 -29.88 -26.28 9.92
CA ARG A 17 -30.53 -27.54 10.31
C ARG A 17 -29.59 -28.75 10.21
N GLN A 18 -28.78 -28.81 9.16
CA GLN A 18 -27.78 -29.88 8.99
C GLN A 18 -26.69 -29.79 10.06
N MET A 19 -26.17 -28.59 10.34
CA MET A 19 -25.21 -28.38 11.44
C MET A 19 -25.79 -28.80 12.79
N LYS A 20 -27.07 -28.49 13.09
CA LYS A 20 -27.72 -28.94 14.34
C LYS A 20 -27.75 -30.47 14.50
N ARG A 21 -27.84 -31.26 13.42
CA ARG A 21 -27.79 -32.72 13.48
C ARG A 21 -26.38 -33.23 13.81
N VAL A 22 -25.35 -32.61 13.25
CA VAL A 22 -23.94 -32.96 13.51
C VAL A 22 -23.51 -32.56 14.92
N ILE A 23 -23.95 -31.38 15.37
CA ILE A 23 -23.68 -30.83 16.69
C ILE A 23 -24.29 -31.66 17.83
N ARG A 24 -25.31 -32.49 17.57
CA ARG A 24 -25.84 -33.43 18.58
C ARG A 24 -24.82 -34.50 19.00
N ILE A 25 -23.79 -34.74 18.19
CA ILE A 25 -22.76 -35.75 18.44
C ILE A 25 -21.56 -35.15 19.20
N PHE A 26 -21.30 -33.85 19.05
CA PHE A 26 -20.17 -33.15 19.67
C PHE A 26 -20.54 -31.73 20.10
N GLN A 27 -20.13 -31.31 21.31
CA GLN A 27 -20.27 -29.91 21.73
C GLN A 27 -19.42 -29.00 20.82
N PRO A 28 -20.01 -28.01 20.13
CA PRO A 28 -19.34 -27.27 19.05
C PRO A 28 -18.60 -26.03 19.55
N GLU A 29 -18.56 -25.84 20.87
CA GLU A 29 -17.94 -24.68 21.52
C GLU A 29 -16.47 -24.47 21.09
N PRO A 30 -15.64 -25.52 20.96
CA PRO A 30 -14.27 -25.37 20.48
C PRO A 30 -14.19 -24.92 19.01
N VAL A 31 -15.08 -25.44 18.15
CA VAL A 31 -15.11 -25.12 16.72
C VAL A 31 -15.47 -23.66 16.49
N PHE A 32 -16.49 -23.15 17.19
CA PHE A 32 -16.84 -21.73 17.11
C PHE A 32 -15.76 -20.83 17.72
N LYS A 33 -15.02 -21.29 18.71
CA LYS A 33 -13.86 -20.58 19.26
C LYS A 33 -12.74 -20.46 18.22
N TRP A 34 -12.39 -21.55 17.54
CA TRP A 34 -11.39 -21.52 16.46
C TRP A 34 -11.83 -20.68 15.26
N HIS A 35 -13.11 -20.76 14.89
CA HIS A 35 -13.66 -19.96 13.80
C HIS A 35 -13.59 -18.44 14.09
N ARG A 36 -14.00 -18.04 15.30
CA ARG A 36 -13.87 -16.63 15.75
C ARG A 36 -12.42 -16.17 15.77
N GLU A 37 -11.51 -17.02 16.22
CA GLU A 37 -10.07 -16.71 16.27
C GLU A 37 -9.46 -16.58 14.87
N MET A 38 -9.81 -17.47 13.94
CA MET A 38 -9.40 -17.39 12.54
C MET A 38 -9.89 -16.11 11.88
N LEU A 39 -11.16 -15.74 12.05
CA LEU A 39 -11.72 -14.50 11.52
C LEU A 39 -11.02 -13.27 12.12
N ARG A 40 -10.76 -13.26 13.43
CA ARG A 40 -9.99 -12.17 14.08
C ARG A 40 -8.60 -12.05 13.48
N ARG A 41 -7.90 -13.16 13.26
CA ARG A 41 -6.56 -13.16 12.66
C ARG A 41 -6.60 -12.67 11.21
N GLN A 42 -7.55 -13.13 10.41
CA GLN A 42 -7.72 -12.71 9.03
C GLN A 42 -8.05 -11.22 8.93
N TRP A 43 -8.91 -10.71 9.80
CA TRP A 43 -9.29 -9.30 9.83
C TRP A 43 -8.18 -8.42 10.42
N ALA A 44 -7.47 -8.90 11.43
CA ALA A 44 -6.29 -8.23 11.96
C ALA A 44 -5.16 -8.19 10.93
N PHE A 45 -4.99 -9.25 10.12
CA PHE A 45 -4.03 -9.28 9.02
C PHE A 45 -4.39 -8.25 7.94
N ASN A 46 -5.67 -8.16 7.56
CA ASN A 46 -6.14 -7.18 6.59
C ASN A 46 -6.01 -5.73 7.10
N LYS A 47 -6.14 -5.51 8.42
CA LYS A 47 -5.97 -4.20 9.08
C LYS A 47 -4.51 -3.84 9.40
N ARG A 48 -3.55 -4.77 9.32
CA ARG A 48 -2.12 -4.50 9.55
C ARG A 48 -1.45 -3.79 8.37
N GLY A 49 -2.14 -3.68 7.23
CA GLY A 49 -1.67 -2.94 6.06
C GLY A 49 -2.07 -1.47 6.10
N ARG A 50 -1.07 -0.60 6.33
CA ARG A 50 -1.08 0.87 6.15
C ARG A 50 -1.58 1.71 7.33
N ARG A 51 -0.79 1.75 8.41
CA ARG A 51 -0.73 2.97 9.24
C ARG A 51 0.15 4.00 8.52
N GLY A 52 -0.48 5.02 7.92
CA GLY A 52 0.20 6.18 7.29
C GLY A 52 -0.47 6.70 6.02
N ARG A 53 -0.10 7.93 5.60
CA ARG A 53 -0.51 8.59 4.34
C ARG A 53 -0.31 7.61 3.17
N PRO A 54 -1.24 7.53 2.19
CA PRO A 54 -1.05 6.71 1.00
C PRO A 54 0.32 7.00 0.40
N ARG A 55 1.13 5.95 0.21
CA ARG A 55 2.44 6.11 -0.44
C ARG A 55 2.20 6.76 -1.79
N THR A 56 2.91 7.85 -2.07
CA THR A 56 2.93 8.53 -3.37
C THR A 56 3.02 7.51 -4.49
N ASP A 57 2.36 7.82 -5.61
CA ASP A 57 2.09 6.92 -6.72
C ASP A 57 3.31 6.02 -7.06
N LYS A 58 3.13 4.70 -6.89
CA LYS A 58 4.16 3.69 -7.18
C LYS A 58 4.55 3.67 -8.66
N VAL A 59 3.69 4.16 -9.53
CA VAL A 59 3.99 4.31 -10.96
C VAL A 59 5.02 5.43 -11.14
N LEU A 60 4.79 6.56 -10.47
CA LEU A 60 5.68 7.70 -10.52
C LEU A 60 7.05 7.41 -9.90
N ASP A 61 7.07 6.74 -8.75
CA ASP A 61 8.32 6.29 -8.10
C ASP A 61 9.19 5.45 -9.06
N ARG A 62 8.56 4.52 -9.80
CA ARG A 62 9.25 3.69 -10.79
C ARG A 62 9.73 4.50 -11.99
N LEU A 63 8.96 5.47 -12.46
CA LEU A 63 9.36 6.35 -13.57
C LEU A 63 10.58 7.18 -13.21
N VAL A 64 10.56 7.83 -12.05
CA VAL A 64 11.66 8.64 -11.51
C VAL A 64 12.95 7.82 -11.41
N VAL A 65 12.86 6.63 -10.80
CA VAL A 65 14.02 5.74 -10.63
C VAL A 65 14.56 5.25 -11.96
N ARG A 66 13.69 4.93 -12.92
CA ARG A 66 14.11 4.47 -14.25
C ARG A 66 14.85 5.56 -15.02
N LEU A 67 14.35 6.80 -14.98
CA LEU A 67 14.99 7.95 -15.63
C LEU A 67 16.34 8.27 -15.00
N ALA A 68 16.40 8.33 -13.66
CA ALA A 68 17.63 8.63 -12.95
C ALA A 68 18.70 7.54 -13.14
N ARG A 69 18.32 6.25 -13.12
CA ARG A 69 19.27 5.15 -13.35
C ARG A 69 19.70 5.00 -14.81
N GLY A 70 18.78 5.18 -15.75
CA GLY A 70 19.08 5.03 -17.17
C GLY A 70 19.99 6.14 -17.70
N ASN A 71 19.87 7.35 -17.15
CA ASN A 71 20.54 8.52 -17.70
C ASN A 71 21.53 9.19 -16.73
N GLY A 72 21.65 8.71 -15.49
CA GLY A 72 22.52 9.31 -14.46
C GLY A 72 22.08 10.72 -14.04
N TRP A 73 20.81 11.07 -14.21
CA TRP A 73 20.32 12.43 -13.94
C TRP A 73 20.12 12.69 -12.44
N GLY A 74 20.47 13.92 -12.03
CA GLY A 74 20.13 14.46 -10.71
C GLY A 74 18.65 14.83 -10.57
N ASN A 75 18.26 15.28 -9.37
CA ASN A 75 16.86 15.57 -9.05
C ASN A 75 16.25 16.65 -9.97
N GLY A 76 16.89 17.81 -10.11
CA GLY A 76 16.33 18.93 -10.87
C GLY A 76 16.17 18.64 -12.36
N LYS A 77 17.10 17.87 -12.96
CA LYS A 77 16.95 17.41 -14.35
C LYS A 77 15.81 16.40 -14.49
N THR A 78 15.63 15.52 -13.51
CA THR A 78 14.52 14.58 -13.49
C THR A 78 13.18 15.28 -13.27
N GLU A 79 13.14 16.33 -12.45
CA GLU A 79 11.96 17.19 -12.24
C GLU A 79 11.56 17.92 -13.52
N GLY A 80 12.51 18.55 -14.22
CA GLY A 80 12.24 19.24 -15.48
C GLY A 80 11.68 18.33 -16.57
N GLU A 81 12.21 17.10 -16.69
CA GLU A 81 11.70 16.11 -17.63
C GLU A 81 10.31 15.58 -17.23
N LEU A 82 10.06 15.41 -15.94
CA LEU A 82 8.72 15.06 -15.45
C LEU A 82 7.72 16.19 -15.71
N LEU A 83 8.15 17.45 -15.58
CA LEU A 83 7.34 18.62 -15.92
C LEU A 83 6.99 18.65 -17.41
N ASN A 84 7.96 18.33 -18.28
CA ASN A 84 7.74 18.18 -19.73
C ASN A 84 6.74 17.06 -20.05
N LEU A 85 6.73 15.97 -19.26
CA LEU A 85 5.78 14.87 -19.38
C LEU A 85 4.41 15.17 -18.74
N GLY A 86 4.21 16.38 -18.20
CA GLY A 86 2.95 16.82 -17.59
C GLY A 86 2.79 16.46 -16.12
N TYR A 87 3.85 15.96 -15.46
CA TYR A 87 3.85 15.67 -14.03
C TYR A 87 4.40 16.85 -13.24
N ARG A 88 3.59 17.43 -12.36
CA ARG A 88 4.01 18.48 -11.40
C ARG A 88 4.45 17.84 -10.08
N ILE A 89 5.75 17.77 -9.87
CA ILE A 89 6.39 17.15 -8.69
C ILE A 89 7.52 18.07 -8.28
N SER A 90 7.76 18.21 -6.96
CA SER A 90 8.87 19.03 -6.47
C SER A 90 10.20 18.28 -6.49
N ASP A 91 11.32 19.01 -6.59
CA ASP A 91 12.68 18.47 -6.46
C ASP A 91 12.86 17.63 -5.19
N GLU A 92 12.28 18.06 -4.06
CA GLU A 92 12.37 17.32 -2.78
C GLU A 92 11.64 15.98 -2.85
N THR A 93 10.55 15.93 -3.62
CA THR A 93 9.77 14.71 -3.83
C THR A 93 10.55 13.74 -4.73
N VAL A 94 11.21 14.24 -5.77
CA VAL A 94 12.15 13.47 -6.61
C VAL A 94 13.32 12.95 -5.77
N GLY A 95 13.95 13.81 -4.97
CA GLY A 95 15.02 13.43 -4.05
C GLY A 95 14.58 12.41 -3.00
N SER A 96 13.34 12.51 -2.51
CA SER A 96 12.74 11.51 -1.60
C SER A 96 12.58 10.14 -2.29
N PHE A 97 12.22 10.11 -3.57
CA PHE A 97 12.21 8.87 -4.36
C PHE A 97 13.62 8.30 -4.50
N LEU A 98 14.58 9.11 -4.92
CA LEU A 98 15.96 8.65 -5.17
C LEU A 98 16.66 8.15 -3.90
N ARG A 99 16.47 8.84 -2.76
CA ARG A 99 16.96 8.38 -1.44
C ARG A 99 16.41 7.02 -1.05
N ARG A 100 15.12 6.76 -1.31
CA ARG A 100 14.49 5.47 -1.01
C ARG A 100 15.07 4.30 -1.81
N HIS A 101 15.66 4.57 -2.97
CA HIS A 101 16.26 3.56 -3.85
C HIS A 101 17.80 3.60 -3.86
N THR A 102 18.38 4.25 -2.83
CA THR A 102 19.83 4.39 -2.60
C THR A 102 20.61 4.87 -3.82
N ILE A 103 20.02 5.75 -4.62
CA ILE A 103 20.71 6.41 -5.74
C ILE A 103 21.46 7.60 -5.15
N ALA A 104 22.79 7.57 -5.25
CA ALA A 104 23.66 8.52 -4.58
C ALA A 104 23.45 9.94 -5.12
N LEU A 105 22.76 10.76 -4.32
CA LEU A 105 22.59 12.21 -4.44
C LEU A 105 23.90 13.02 -4.28
N SER A 106 25.04 12.36 -4.42
CA SER A 106 26.36 12.80 -3.96
C SER A 106 26.84 14.11 -4.60
N HIS A 107 26.37 14.45 -5.80
CA HIS A 107 26.74 15.69 -6.48
C HIS A 107 26.01 16.92 -5.92
N TRP A 108 24.75 16.77 -5.49
CA TRP A 108 23.89 17.91 -5.08
C TRP A 108 24.16 18.40 -3.65
N LEU A 109 24.57 17.50 -2.74
CA LEU A 109 24.91 17.89 -1.36
C LEU A 109 26.14 18.82 -1.29
N LYS A 110 27.03 18.76 -2.29
CA LYS A 110 28.19 19.65 -2.38
C LYS A 110 27.84 21.05 -2.91
N GLU A 111 26.88 21.14 -3.82
CA GLU A 111 26.56 22.40 -4.51
C GLU A 111 25.63 23.29 -3.67
N ASN A 112 24.74 22.69 -2.87
CA ASN A 112 23.83 23.45 -2.00
C ASN A 112 24.41 23.84 -0.62
N SER A 113 25.60 23.36 -0.27
CA SER A 113 26.27 23.77 0.98
C SER A 113 27.06 25.08 0.84
N GLU A 114 27.39 25.49 -0.39
CA GLU A 114 28.05 26.78 -0.65
C GLU A 114 27.06 27.95 -0.72
N VAL A 115 25.83 27.74 -1.20
CA VAL A 115 24.81 28.80 -1.29
C VAL A 115 24.23 29.23 0.06
N GLN A 116 24.43 28.44 1.13
CA GLN A 116 23.96 28.77 2.48
C GLN A 116 24.93 29.65 3.27
N LEU A 117 26.18 29.82 2.82
CA LEU A 117 27.19 30.69 3.47
C LEU A 117 27.21 32.13 2.94
N VAL A 118 26.44 32.43 1.88
CA VAL A 118 26.42 33.77 1.24
C VAL A 118 25.24 34.63 1.73
N HIS A 119 24.38 34.07 2.59
CA HIS A 119 23.17 34.75 3.09
C HIS A 119 23.13 34.94 4.62
N GLU A 120 24.27 34.86 5.31
CA GLU A 120 24.42 35.27 6.71
C GLU A 120 25.23 36.56 6.83
#